data_AF-A0A8C8YP75-F1
#
_entry.id   AF-A0A8C8YP75-F1
#
_cell.length_a   1.000
_cell.length_b   1.000
_cell.length_c   1.000
_cell.angle_alpha   90.00
_cell.angle_beta   90.00
_cell.angle_gamma   90.00
#
_symmetry.space_group_name_H-M   'P 1'
#
loop_
_entity.id
_entity.type
_entity.pdbx_description
1 polymer ?
#
loop_
_entity_poly.entity_id
_entity_poly.type
_entity_poly.pdbx_seq_one_letter_code
_entity_poly.pdbx_strand_id
1 'polypeptide(L)'
;MSQPQTPEQVLDTQGDCTRGRRDEDSGEGTQCSHRMLSFSDALLSIIATVMILPVTHTEISPEQHFDKSIQKLLATRIAVYLMTFLIVTVAWAAHTRLFQVVGKIDDTLALLNLACMMTITLLPYTFSLMVTFPDVPLGIFLFCVCVIAIGTVQALIVGYAFHFPHLLSPQIQCSAHRALYRQHILHIVLRGPVLCFAAAVFSLFFFPLSYLLMATIIFLPYVSKATSWCRDRLVGHQEPPAHPLEFTFDLHEPLSKERVEAFSDGVYAIVATLLILDICEDNVPDPKDVREKFRGSLVAALGVYGPRFLAYFGSFATVGLLWFAHHSLFLHVRRATRAMGLLNTLSLAFVGGLPLAYQQTSAFAQQPHDELERVRVSCAIIFFASIFQLAIWTAALLHEAETLQPSVWFGGQEHAFMFAKLALYPCASLLAFASTCFLSGLSTAIFHLMQIAVPSTFLLLRLLVRLGQAGLRGLRGLAGPAHSWPGPTGEADPQSLLLPAPQ
;
A
#
# COMPACT_ATOMS: atom_id res chain seq x y z
N MET A 1 -15.72 -31.16 76.87
CA MET A 1 -16.85 -31.64 76.04
C MET A 1 -16.56 -31.29 74.59
N SER A 2 -16.44 -32.35 73.77
CA SER A 2 -16.69 -32.41 72.32
C SER A 2 -15.89 -31.55 71.33
N GLN A 3 -14.99 -32.22 70.60
CA GLN A 3 -14.49 -31.87 69.25
C GLN A 3 -15.58 -32.07 68.16
N PRO A 4 -15.49 -31.51 66.93
CA PRO A 4 -14.55 -31.94 65.84
C PRO A 4 -13.96 -30.78 64.99
N GLN A 5 -12.69 -30.77 64.55
CA GLN A 5 -12.05 -31.46 63.40
C GLN A 5 -12.71 -31.29 62.02
N THR A 6 -12.08 -30.52 61.12
CA THR A 6 -11.78 -30.74 59.66
C THR A 6 -11.32 -29.41 59.00
N PRO A 7 -10.62 -29.38 57.83
CA PRO A 7 -9.16 -29.58 57.73
C PRO A 7 -8.41 -28.45 56.95
N GLU A 8 -7.08 -28.45 57.10
CA GLU A 8 -6.01 -27.92 56.22
C GLU A 8 -6.34 -26.86 55.15
N GLN A 9 -5.88 -25.62 55.40
CA GLN A 9 -5.44 -24.70 54.35
C GLN A 9 -3.95 -24.95 54.06
N VAL A 10 -3.68 -25.35 52.82
CA VAL A 10 -2.34 -25.52 52.25
C VAL A 10 -1.67 -24.14 52.13
N LEU A 11 -0.49 -24.07 52.74
CA LEU A 11 0.59 -23.08 52.65
C LEU A 11 0.54 -22.11 51.44
N ASP A 12 0.29 -20.82 51.71
CA ASP A 12 0.66 -19.71 50.83
C ASP A 12 2.19 -19.64 50.72
N THR A 13 2.72 -20.03 49.56
CA THR A 13 4.10 -19.71 49.17
C THR A 13 4.11 -19.27 47.72
N GLN A 14 3.69 -18.03 47.46
CA GLN A 14 4.13 -17.33 46.25
C GLN A 14 4.22 -15.84 46.56
N GLY A 15 5.42 -15.44 47.00
CA GLY A 15 5.75 -14.05 47.27
C GLY A 15 5.59 -13.17 46.03
N ASP A 16 4.97 -12.03 46.26
CA ASP A 16 5.27 -10.72 45.68
C ASP A 16 6.33 -10.72 44.55
N CYS A 17 5.84 -10.69 43.31
CA CYS A 17 6.60 -10.17 42.16
C CYS A 17 5.78 -9.13 41.39
N THR A 18 5.00 -8.33 42.10
CA THR A 18 4.43 -7.06 41.62
C THR A 18 5.06 -5.91 42.38
N ARG A 19 6.38 -5.74 42.20
CA ARG A 19 7.08 -4.51 42.59
C ARG A 19 7.71 -3.93 41.34
N GLY A 20 7.30 -2.70 41.04
CA GLY A 20 7.59 -2.00 39.80
C GLY A 20 9.05 -2.06 39.41
N ARG A 21 9.27 -2.45 38.15
CA ARG A 21 10.51 -2.16 37.45
C ARG A 21 10.46 -0.67 37.09
N ARG A 22 10.83 0.16 38.07
CA ARG A 22 11.32 1.52 37.81
C ARG A 22 12.50 1.40 36.86
N ASP A 23 12.61 2.41 36.02
CA ASP A 23 13.70 2.71 35.12
C ASP A 23 15.05 2.73 35.86
N GLU A 24 15.63 1.56 36.06
CA GLU A 24 17.04 1.37 36.40
C GLU A 24 17.64 0.43 35.36
N ASP A 25 17.84 0.98 34.16
CA ASP A 25 19.06 0.70 33.42
C ASP A 25 19.40 1.94 32.59
N SER A 26 20.11 2.87 33.23
CA SER A 26 20.99 3.82 32.57
C SER A 26 22.13 3.04 31.87
N GLY A 27 21.78 2.38 30.77
CA GLY A 27 22.70 1.82 29.78
C GLY A 27 22.86 2.83 28.64
N GLU A 28 24.07 3.34 28.49
CA GLU A 28 24.53 4.36 27.53
C GLU A 28 23.75 4.43 26.20
N GLY A 29 23.16 5.60 25.91
CA GLY A 29 22.89 6.09 24.55
C GLY A 29 21.80 5.44 23.69
N THR A 30 21.13 4.37 24.11
CA THR A 30 20.12 3.70 23.26
C THR A 30 18.73 4.35 23.32
N GLN A 31 18.15 4.61 22.15
CA GLN A 31 16.88 5.34 21.96
C GLN A 31 15.84 4.49 21.20
N CYS A 32 14.57 4.86 21.32
CA CYS A 32 13.46 4.25 20.59
C CYS A 32 13.52 4.61 19.09
N SER A 33 13.44 3.60 18.22
CA SER A 33 13.54 3.77 16.76
C SER A 33 12.26 4.31 16.11
N HIS A 34 11.12 4.29 16.80
CA HIS A 34 9.80 4.58 16.22
C HIS A 34 9.74 5.92 15.49
N ARG A 35 10.12 7.03 16.15
CA ARG A 35 10.05 8.38 15.55
C ARG A 35 10.93 8.52 14.31
N MET A 36 12.12 7.94 14.34
CA MET A 36 13.03 7.95 13.20
C MET A 36 12.45 7.19 12.00
N LEU A 37 11.83 6.02 12.26
CA LEU A 37 11.20 5.21 11.22
C LEU A 37 9.97 5.91 10.63
N SER A 38 9.13 6.54 11.47
CA SER A 38 7.99 7.34 10.99
C SER A 38 8.46 8.52 10.12
N PHE A 39 9.57 9.18 10.47
CA PHE A 39 10.16 10.23 9.64
C PHE A 39 10.63 9.68 8.28
N SER A 40 11.34 8.55 8.27
CA SER A 40 11.76 7.90 7.02
C SER A 40 10.56 7.50 6.15
N ASP A 41 9.48 6.97 6.74
CA ASP A 41 8.27 6.58 6.00
C ASP A 41 7.55 7.79 5.39
N ALA A 42 7.43 8.88 6.14
CA ALA A 42 6.86 10.13 5.65
C ALA A 42 7.69 10.70 4.50
N LEU A 43 9.01 10.77 4.65
CA LEU A 43 9.90 11.31 3.62
C LEU A 43 9.85 10.46 2.32
N LEU A 44 9.89 9.12 2.45
CA LEU A 44 9.86 8.23 1.28
C LEU A 44 8.51 8.20 0.58
N SER A 45 7.40 8.31 1.31
CA SER A 45 6.06 8.41 0.70
C SER A 45 5.87 9.74 -0.04
N ILE A 46 6.38 10.85 0.49
CA ILE A 46 6.41 12.15 -0.22
C ILE A 46 7.18 12.01 -1.53
N ILE A 47 8.42 11.50 -1.46
CA ILE A 47 9.29 11.36 -2.64
C ILE A 47 8.66 10.49 -3.71
N ALA A 48 8.04 9.36 -3.33
CA ALA A 48 7.38 8.48 -4.27
C ALA A 48 6.19 9.19 -4.97
N THR A 49 5.42 9.98 -4.21
CA THR A 49 4.17 10.59 -4.70
C THR A 49 4.41 11.82 -5.57
N VAL A 50 5.40 12.68 -5.23
CA VAL A 50 5.67 13.91 -6.01
C VAL A 50 6.18 13.63 -7.42
N MET A 51 6.55 12.39 -7.75
CA MET A 51 6.90 11.98 -9.12
C MET A 51 5.73 12.04 -10.10
N ILE A 52 4.51 12.27 -9.62
CA ILE A 52 3.36 12.53 -10.50
C ILE A 52 3.41 13.94 -11.12
N LEU A 53 4.11 14.90 -10.50
CA LEU A 53 4.12 16.30 -10.94
C LEU A 53 4.56 16.50 -12.40
N PRO A 54 5.65 15.88 -12.90
CA PRO A 54 6.01 15.98 -14.31
C PRO A 54 4.93 15.45 -15.28
N VAL A 55 4.06 14.55 -14.80
CA VAL A 55 2.93 14.04 -15.58
C VAL A 55 1.81 15.07 -15.63
N THR A 56 1.47 15.69 -14.49
CA THR A 56 0.40 16.69 -14.37
C THR A 56 0.74 18.00 -15.10
N HIS A 57 2.00 18.43 -15.11
CA HIS A 57 2.45 19.62 -15.85
C HIS A 57 2.66 19.40 -17.36
N THR A 58 2.10 18.32 -17.93
CA THR A 58 2.18 18.11 -19.39
C THR A 58 1.13 18.98 -20.07
N GLU A 59 1.48 20.20 -20.45
CA GLU A 59 0.60 21.09 -21.20
C GLU A 59 0.29 20.51 -22.59
N ILE A 60 -0.99 20.31 -22.89
CA ILE A 60 -1.48 19.94 -24.23
C ILE A 60 -2.14 21.19 -24.81
N SER A 61 -1.43 21.93 -25.65
CA SER A 61 -2.01 23.10 -26.33
C SER A 61 -3.05 22.65 -27.37
N PRO A 62 -4.22 23.32 -27.46
CA PRO A 62 -5.31 22.91 -28.37
C PRO A 62 -4.96 23.03 -29.86
N GLU A 63 -3.92 23.79 -30.22
CA GLU A 63 -3.42 23.91 -31.61
C GLU A 63 -2.64 22.68 -32.08
N GLN A 64 -2.15 21.86 -31.14
CA GLN A 64 -1.61 20.54 -31.44
C GLN A 64 -2.77 19.55 -31.36
N HIS A 65 -3.42 19.27 -32.50
CA HIS A 65 -4.29 18.11 -32.63
C HIS A 65 -3.64 16.91 -31.94
N PHE A 66 -4.44 16.06 -31.26
CA PHE A 66 -4.04 14.80 -30.61
C PHE A 66 -3.21 13.92 -31.55
N ASP A 67 -1.93 14.25 -31.68
CA ASP A 67 -1.02 13.55 -32.57
C ASP A 67 -0.50 12.33 -31.81
N LYS A 68 -0.23 11.24 -32.52
CA LYS A 68 0.25 9.99 -31.90
C LYS A 68 1.51 10.21 -31.06
N SER A 69 2.25 11.27 -31.35
CA SER A 69 3.42 11.74 -30.59
C SER A 69 3.08 12.17 -29.16
N ILE A 70 2.02 12.97 -28.94
CA ILE A 70 1.64 13.47 -27.60
C ILE A 70 1.10 12.33 -26.74
N GLN A 71 0.29 11.45 -27.31
CA GLN A 71 -0.20 10.27 -26.60
C GLN A 71 0.95 9.36 -26.15
N LYS A 72 1.95 9.17 -27.03
CA LYS A 72 3.17 8.41 -26.71
C LYS A 72 3.98 9.10 -25.61
N LEU A 73 4.10 10.43 -25.64
CA LEU A 73 4.80 11.20 -24.60
C LEU A 73 4.12 11.05 -23.23
N LEU A 74 2.81 11.24 -23.17
CA LEU A 74 2.04 11.11 -21.93
C LEU A 74 2.12 9.69 -21.36
N ALA A 75 1.96 8.67 -22.20
CA ALA A 75 2.12 7.27 -21.80
C ALA A 75 3.53 6.99 -21.26
N THR A 76 4.56 7.57 -21.88
CA THR A 76 5.95 7.46 -21.43
C THR A 76 6.14 8.10 -20.05
N ARG A 77 5.59 9.31 -19.82
CA ARG A 77 5.66 9.99 -18.51
C ARG A 77 4.92 9.22 -17.42
N ILE A 78 3.76 8.65 -17.72
CA ILE A 78 3.02 7.79 -16.78
C ILE A 78 3.83 6.53 -16.43
N ALA A 79 4.44 5.88 -17.42
CA ALA A 79 5.30 4.71 -17.17
C ALA A 79 6.52 5.08 -16.30
N VAL A 80 7.12 6.25 -16.54
CA VAL A 80 8.22 6.80 -15.75
C VAL A 80 7.80 7.06 -14.29
N TYR A 81 6.64 7.65 -14.08
CA TYR A 81 6.05 7.81 -12.75
C TYR A 81 5.87 6.46 -12.04
N LEU A 82 5.25 5.47 -12.69
CA LEU A 82 5.04 4.16 -12.09
C LEU A 82 6.36 3.47 -11.73
N MET A 83 7.35 3.54 -12.60
CA MET A 83 8.67 2.94 -12.37
C MET A 83 9.41 3.62 -11.21
N THR A 84 9.39 4.96 -11.13
CA THR A 84 10.04 5.71 -10.04
C THR A 84 9.35 5.44 -8.70
N PHE A 85 8.02 5.42 -8.67
CA PHE A 85 7.25 5.06 -7.47
C PHE A 85 7.63 3.66 -6.96
N LEU A 86 7.72 2.68 -7.86
CA LEU A 86 8.13 1.31 -7.52
C LEU A 86 9.56 1.25 -6.97
N ILE A 87 10.51 1.94 -7.61
CA ILE A 87 11.92 2.00 -7.15
C ILE A 87 12.01 2.53 -5.72
N VAL A 88 11.35 3.65 -5.43
CA VAL A 88 11.34 4.25 -4.08
C VAL A 88 10.70 3.29 -3.08
N THR A 89 9.63 2.58 -3.48
CA THR A 89 8.97 1.60 -2.60
C THR A 89 9.85 0.37 -2.34
N VAL A 90 10.67 -0.07 -3.30
CA VAL A 90 11.68 -1.12 -3.06
C VAL A 90 12.73 -0.66 -2.07
N ALA A 91 13.23 0.56 -2.21
CA ALA A 91 14.19 1.14 -1.28
C ALA A 91 13.60 1.25 0.14
N TRP A 92 12.35 1.70 0.25
CA TRP A 92 11.59 1.71 1.50
C TRP A 92 11.44 0.31 2.09
N ALA A 93 11.08 -0.69 1.28
CA ALA A 93 10.93 -2.06 1.77
C ALA A 93 12.28 -2.65 2.24
N ALA A 94 13.39 -2.37 1.56
CA ALA A 94 14.73 -2.75 2.02
C ALA A 94 15.07 -2.08 3.36
N HIS A 95 14.77 -0.79 3.48
CA HIS A 95 14.95 -0.02 4.72
C HIS A 95 14.09 -0.59 5.87
N THR A 96 12.84 -0.98 5.63
CA THR A 96 12.00 -1.61 6.66
C THR A 96 12.62 -2.90 7.20
N ARG A 97 13.16 -3.75 6.32
CA ARG A 97 13.79 -5.02 6.68
C ARG A 97 15.07 -4.81 7.47
N LEU A 98 15.89 -3.85 7.06
CA LEU A 98 17.09 -3.48 7.78
C LEU A 98 16.78 -3.08 9.23
N PHE A 99 15.77 -2.23 9.44
CA PHE A 99 15.46 -1.74 10.79
C PHE A 99 14.63 -2.70 11.65
N GLN A 100 13.99 -3.71 11.05
CA GLN A 100 13.46 -4.85 11.83
C GLN A 100 14.58 -5.66 12.50
N VAL A 101 15.77 -5.72 11.88
CA VAL A 101 16.97 -6.35 12.46
C VAL A 101 17.61 -5.44 13.51
N VAL A 102 17.74 -4.14 13.19
CA VAL A 102 18.47 -3.17 14.03
C VAL A 102 17.75 -2.86 15.34
N GLY A 103 16.43 -2.97 15.47
CA GLY A 103 15.74 -2.90 16.79
C GLY A 103 15.82 -1.53 17.49
N LYS A 104 16.92 -1.28 18.23
CA LYS A 104 17.21 -0.01 18.92
C LYS A 104 18.15 0.87 18.09
N ILE A 105 18.13 2.17 18.34
CA ILE A 105 18.99 3.13 17.63
C ILE A 105 19.87 3.92 18.61
N ASP A 106 20.97 4.46 18.10
CA ASP A 106 21.81 5.47 18.72
C ASP A 106 22.01 6.66 17.77
N ASP A 107 22.73 7.68 18.19
CA ASP A 107 22.92 8.90 17.39
C ASP A 107 23.68 8.62 16.08
N THR A 108 24.64 7.69 16.10
CA THR A 108 25.41 7.29 14.91
C THR A 108 24.51 6.62 13.87
N LEU A 109 23.67 5.66 14.28
CA LEU A 109 22.70 5.02 13.41
C LEU A 109 21.66 6.00 12.88
N ALA A 110 21.25 6.99 13.69
CA ALA A 110 20.35 8.04 13.24
C ALA A 110 20.98 8.92 12.15
N LEU A 111 22.25 9.29 12.28
CA LEU A 111 22.99 10.04 11.25
C LEU A 111 23.22 9.22 9.98
N LEU A 112 23.55 7.93 10.11
CA LEU A 112 23.65 7.01 8.96
C LEU A 112 22.30 6.83 8.25
N ASN A 113 21.20 6.74 9.01
CA ASN A 113 19.86 6.72 8.45
C ASN A 113 19.56 8.03 7.70
N LEU A 114 19.91 9.19 8.25
CA LEU A 114 19.72 10.48 7.58
C LEU A 114 20.54 10.57 6.28
N ALA A 115 21.78 10.09 6.27
CA ALA A 115 22.59 9.99 5.05
C ALA A 115 21.96 9.05 4.01
N CYS A 116 21.38 7.93 4.46
CA CYS A 116 20.61 7.02 3.61
C CYS A 116 19.40 7.72 2.99
N MET A 117 18.60 8.43 3.80
CA MET A 117 17.43 9.19 3.32
C MET A 117 17.83 10.27 2.31
N MET A 118 18.88 11.04 2.61
CA MET A 118 19.43 12.05 1.70
C MET A 118 19.80 11.43 0.35
N THR A 119 20.46 10.27 0.35
CA THR A 119 20.84 9.60 -0.91
C THR A 119 19.63 9.09 -1.67
N ILE A 120 18.60 8.56 -0.99
CA ILE A 120 17.35 8.11 -1.63
C ILE A 120 16.60 9.30 -2.28
N THR A 121 16.65 10.49 -1.67
CA THR A 121 15.99 11.68 -2.24
C THR A 121 16.54 12.13 -3.60
N LEU A 122 17.76 11.70 -3.95
CA LEU A 122 18.38 11.99 -5.25
C LEU A 122 17.92 11.04 -6.38
N LEU A 123 17.30 9.91 -6.06
CA LEU A 123 16.83 8.93 -7.05
C LEU A 123 15.86 9.55 -8.08
N PRO A 124 14.80 10.28 -7.67
CA PRO A 124 13.97 11.06 -8.58
C PRO A 124 14.72 11.85 -9.65
N TYR A 125 15.70 12.64 -9.23
CA TYR A 125 16.44 13.54 -10.10
C TYR A 125 17.26 12.75 -11.12
N THR A 126 17.98 11.73 -10.67
CA THR A 126 18.78 10.87 -11.57
C THR A 126 17.91 10.13 -12.58
N PHE A 127 16.72 9.66 -12.17
CA PHE A 127 15.78 9.02 -13.08
C PHE A 127 15.20 10.00 -14.10
N SER A 128 14.85 11.23 -13.68
CA SER A 128 14.40 12.27 -14.60
C SER A 128 15.48 12.57 -15.65
N LEU A 129 16.74 12.71 -15.23
CA LEU A 129 17.85 12.98 -16.15
C LEU A 129 18.02 11.83 -17.17
N MET A 130 17.90 10.58 -16.71
CA MET A 130 17.99 9.38 -17.53
C MET A 130 16.86 9.27 -18.57
N VAL A 131 15.65 9.71 -18.23
CA VAL A 131 14.50 9.70 -19.14
C VAL A 131 14.56 10.84 -20.15
N THR A 132 15.02 12.03 -19.73
CA THR A 132 15.14 13.19 -20.62
C THR A 132 16.25 13.01 -21.65
N PHE A 133 17.37 12.37 -21.26
CA PHE A 133 18.52 12.14 -22.13
C PHE A 133 18.88 10.64 -22.18
N PRO A 134 18.02 9.80 -22.79
CA PRO A 134 18.23 8.35 -22.80
C PRO A 134 19.48 7.93 -23.61
N ASP A 135 19.88 8.75 -24.57
CA ASP A 135 21.07 8.51 -25.39
C ASP A 135 22.38 8.93 -24.70
N VAL A 136 22.29 9.61 -23.54
CA VAL A 136 23.44 10.11 -22.79
C VAL A 136 23.68 9.23 -21.55
N PRO A 137 24.86 8.61 -21.38
CA PRO A 137 25.11 7.67 -20.28
C PRO A 137 25.09 8.29 -18.89
N LEU A 138 25.20 9.62 -18.79
CA LEU A 138 25.33 10.34 -17.53
C LEU A 138 24.16 10.03 -16.57
N GLY A 139 22.93 9.96 -17.08
CA GLY A 139 21.76 9.67 -16.26
C GLY A 139 21.83 8.29 -15.60
N ILE A 140 22.19 7.27 -16.37
CA ILE A 140 22.35 5.89 -15.89
C ILE A 140 23.50 5.81 -14.88
N PHE A 141 24.64 6.42 -15.22
CA PHE A 141 25.81 6.44 -14.35
C PHE A 141 25.48 7.05 -12.98
N LEU A 142 24.85 8.22 -12.94
CA LEU A 142 24.46 8.89 -11.69
C LEU A 142 23.43 8.07 -10.89
N PHE A 143 22.47 7.43 -11.57
CA PHE A 143 21.51 6.53 -10.92
C PHE A 143 22.23 5.35 -10.26
N CYS A 144 23.16 4.69 -10.96
CA CYS A 144 23.95 3.59 -10.41
C CYS A 144 24.80 4.04 -9.21
N VAL A 145 25.44 5.21 -9.29
CA VAL A 145 26.20 5.79 -8.17
C VAL A 145 25.31 6.00 -6.94
N CYS A 146 24.09 6.54 -7.13
CA CYS A 146 23.15 6.72 -6.02
C CYS A 146 22.77 5.38 -5.37
N VAL A 147 22.46 4.35 -6.16
CA VAL A 147 22.11 3.01 -5.63
C VAL A 147 23.29 2.36 -4.89
N ILE A 148 24.51 2.51 -5.41
CA ILE A 148 25.74 2.02 -4.76
C ILE A 148 25.95 2.75 -3.43
N ALA A 149 25.76 4.07 -3.39
CA ALA A 149 25.86 4.86 -2.17
C ALA A 149 24.81 4.42 -1.12
N ILE A 150 23.55 4.21 -1.52
CA ILE A 150 22.49 3.68 -0.64
C ILE A 150 22.90 2.34 -0.04
N GLY A 151 23.32 1.39 -0.87
CA GLY A 151 23.71 0.06 -0.38
C GLY A 151 24.97 0.08 0.48
N THR A 152 25.91 0.99 0.21
CA THR A 152 27.11 1.19 1.04
C THR A 152 26.73 1.71 2.42
N VAL A 153 25.86 2.72 2.51
CA VAL A 153 25.38 3.25 3.80
C VAL A 153 24.58 2.19 4.56
N GLN A 154 23.72 1.42 3.88
CA GLN A 154 23.01 0.30 4.50
C GLN A 154 23.96 -0.79 5.00
N ALA A 155 25.01 -1.13 4.24
CA ALA A 155 26.03 -2.08 4.67
C ALA A 155 26.82 -1.59 5.89
N LEU A 156 27.09 -0.28 5.98
CA LEU A 156 27.70 0.34 7.17
C LEU A 156 26.76 0.25 8.38
N ILE A 157 25.46 0.50 8.21
CA ILE A 157 24.45 0.33 9.28
C ILE A 157 24.44 -1.12 9.78
N VAL A 158 24.44 -2.11 8.88
CA VAL A 158 24.53 -3.53 9.25
C VAL A 158 25.83 -3.81 10.00
N GLY A 159 26.98 -3.38 9.45
CA GLY A 159 28.29 -3.59 10.08
C GLY A 159 28.36 -3.02 11.49
N TYR A 160 27.84 -1.81 11.68
CA TYR A 160 27.79 -1.12 12.97
C TYR A 160 26.84 -1.81 13.96
N ALA A 161 25.62 -2.15 13.54
CA ALA A 161 24.65 -2.83 14.40
C ALA A 161 25.13 -4.22 14.85
N PHE A 162 25.84 -4.95 13.99
CA PHE A 162 26.43 -6.25 14.36
C PHE A 162 27.72 -6.13 15.19
N HIS A 163 28.42 -4.99 15.13
CA HIS A 163 29.55 -4.69 16.01
C HIS A 163 29.09 -4.42 17.45
N PHE A 164 27.90 -3.81 17.62
CA PHE A 164 27.31 -3.50 18.93
C PHE A 164 26.03 -4.32 19.19
N PRO A 165 26.14 -5.51 19.82
CA PRO A 165 25.02 -6.45 19.93
C PRO A 165 23.80 -5.96 20.71
N HIS A 166 23.96 -4.94 21.54
CA HIS A 166 22.87 -4.36 22.33
C HIS A 166 21.89 -3.54 21.49
N LEU A 167 22.27 -3.15 20.25
CA LEU A 167 21.41 -2.45 19.32
C LEU A 167 20.40 -3.41 18.69
N LEU A 168 20.86 -4.59 18.27
CA LEU A 168 20.08 -5.61 17.55
C LEU A 168 18.78 -6.02 18.26
N SER A 169 17.81 -6.48 17.47
CA SER A 169 16.56 -7.04 17.99
C SER A 169 16.83 -8.24 18.93
N PRO A 170 16.02 -8.42 20.00
CA PRO A 170 16.28 -9.43 21.02
C PRO A 170 16.29 -10.86 20.47
N GLN A 171 15.52 -11.12 19.40
CA GLN A 171 15.50 -12.41 18.70
C GLN A 171 16.85 -12.75 18.07
N ILE A 172 17.51 -11.76 17.45
CA ILE A 172 18.80 -11.95 16.77
C ILE A 172 19.95 -11.87 17.78
N GLN A 173 19.82 -11.03 18.80
CA GLN A 173 20.80 -10.91 19.88
C GLN A 173 21.02 -12.25 20.58
N CYS A 174 19.97 -13.01 20.88
CA CYS A 174 20.05 -14.31 21.56
C CYS A 174 20.40 -15.50 20.62
N SER A 175 20.56 -15.27 19.32
CA SER A 175 20.83 -16.34 18.36
C SER A 175 22.30 -16.79 18.37
N ALA A 176 22.53 -18.11 18.33
CA ALA A 176 23.88 -18.69 18.30
C ALA A 176 24.63 -18.46 16.97
N HIS A 177 23.90 -18.18 15.88
CA HIS A 177 24.42 -18.09 14.52
C HIS A 177 24.59 -16.64 14.01
N ARG A 178 24.92 -15.70 14.89
CA ARG A 178 24.99 -14.25 14.56
C ARG A 178 25.88 -13.91 13.36
N ALA A 179 27.01 -14.62 13.21
CA ALA A 179 27.93 -14.40 12.08
C ALA A 179 27.32 -14.77 10.73
N LEU A 180 26.50 -15.84 10.68
CA LEU A 180 25.77 -16.24 9.48
C LEU A 180 24.68 -15.22 9.14
N TYR A 181 23.94 -14.73 10.13
CA TYR A 181 22.97 -13.64 9.92
C TYR A 181 23.62 -12.39 9.32
N ARG A 182 24.79 -11.98 9.85
CA ARG A 182 25.55 -10.85 9.33
C ARG A 182 25.92 -11.04 7.86
N GLN A 183 26.55 -12.18 7.52
CA GLN A 183 26.98 -12.48 6.15
C GLN A 183 25.79 -12.52 5.18
N HIS A 184 24.68 -13.12 5.61
CA HIS A 184 23.49 -13.25 4.79
C HIS A 184 22.81 -11.90 4.52
N ILE A 185 22.61 -11.07 5.54
CA ILE A 185 22.03 -9.72 5.39
C ILE A 185 22.93 -8.85 4.51
N LEU A 186 24.24 -8.90 4.73
CA LEU A 186 25.20 -8.14 3.94
C LEU A 186 25.16 -8.55 2.46
N HIS A 187 25.04 -9.84 2.17
CA HIS A 187 24.90 -10.34 0.81
C HIS A 187 23.61 -9.83 0.13
N ILE A 188 22.49 -9.79 0.85
CA ILE A 188 21.22 -9.25 0.33
C ILE A 188 21.35 -7.74 0.02
N VAL A 189 21.90 -6.97 0.96
CA VAL A 189 22.06 -5.51 0.81
C VAL A 189 23.04 -5.17 -0.32
N LEU A 190 24.14 -5.92 -0.46
CA LEU A 190 25.16 -5.68 -1.48
C LEU A 190 24.80 -6.20 -2.88
N ARG A 191 23.86 -7.13 -3.03
CA ARG A 191 23.48 -7.68 -4.34
C ARG A 191 23.06 -6.59 -5.34
N GLY A 192 22.24 -5.63 -4.92
CA GLY A 192 21.80 -4.51 -5.75
C GLY A 192 22.96 -3.62 -6.20
N PRO A 193 23.77 -3.07 -5.26
CA PRO A 193 24.99 -2.31 -5.55
C PRO A 193 25.97 -3.03 -6.49
N VAL A 194 26.20 -4.33 -6.31
CA VAL A 194 27.12 -5.09 -7.19
C VAL A 194 26.60 -5.14 -8.63
N LEU A 195 25.29 -5.38 -8.81
CA LEU A 195 24.67 -5.34 -10.13
C LEU A 195 24.67 -3.92 -10.73
N CYS A 196 24.44 -2.88 -9.91
CA CYS A 196 24.54 -1.49 -10.33
C CYS A 196 25.97 -1.07 -10.69
N PHE A 197 26.98 -1.60 -10.00
CA PHE A 197 28.38 -1.37 -10.33
C PHE A 197 28.72 -1.96 -11.69
N ALA A 198 28.29 -3.20 -11.94
CA ALA A 198 28.42 -3.81 -13.27
C ALA A 198 27.70 -2.96 -14.34
N ALA A 199 26.46 -2.52 -14.07
CA ALA A 199 25.71 -1.65 -14.98
C ALA A 199 26.44 -0.32 -15.25
N ALA A 200 26.99 0.35 -14.23
CA ALA A 200 27.74 1.60 -14.37
C ALA A 200 28.98 1.43 -15.26
N VAL A 201 29.71 0.32 -15.11
CA VAL A 201 30.86 0.01 -15.97
C VAL A 201 30.39 -0.21 -17.41
N PHE A 202 29.36 -1.03 -17.62
CA PHE A 202 28.81 -1.26 -18.96
C PHE A 202 28.19 -0.01 -19.58
N SER A 203 27.69 0.94 -18.77
CA SER A 203 27.16 2.20 -19.28
C SER A 203 28.23 3.07 -19.95
N LEU A 204 29.52 2.80 -19.79
CA LEU A 204 30.59 3.53 -20.48
C LEU A 204 30.93 2.93 -21.85
N PHE A 205 30.61 1.65 -22.07
CA PHE A 205 31.00 0.90 -23.25
C PHE A 205 29.82 0.47 -24.14
N PHE A 206 28.67 0.12 -23.54
CA PHE A 206 27.51 -0.43 -24.22
C PHE A 206 26.19 -0.15 -23.47
N PHE A 207 25.55 0.97 -23.80
CA PHE A 207 24.34 1.48 -23.11
C PHE A 207 23.15 0.50 -23.10
N PRO A 208 22.83 -0.24 -24.18
CA PRO A 208 21.65 -1.13 -24.18
C PRO A 208 21.71 -2.24 -23.13
N LEU A 209 22.89 -2.81 -22.87
CA LEU A 209 23.05 -3.83 -21.82
C LEU A 209 22.87 -3.23 -20.42
N SER A 210 23.30 -1.98 -20.21
CA SER A 210 23.11 -1.28 -18.94
C SER A 210 21.62 -1.09 -18.61
N TYR A 211 20.79 -0.76 -19.60
CA TYR A 211 19.34 -0.69 -19.42
C TYR A 211 18.71 -2.04 -19.09
N LEU A 212 19.18 -3.12 -19.72
CA LEU A 212 18.71 -4.48 -19.43
C LEU A 212 19.08 -4.95 -18.02
N LEU A 213 20.30 -4.63 -17.57
CA LEU A 213 20.74 -4.90 -16.20
C LEU A 213 19.91 -4.11 -15.18
N MET A 214 19.63 -2.83 -15.45
CA MET A 214 18.81 -1.99 -14.58
C MET A 214 17.36 -2.48 -14.50
N ALA A 215 16.76 -2.83 -15.65
CA ALA A 215 15.44 -3.46 -15.67
C ALA A 215 15.43 -4.75 -14.84
N THR A 216 16.49 -5.55 -14.95
CA THR A 216 16.65 -6.75 -14.11
C THR A 216 16.67 -6.39 -12.62
N ILE A 217 17.42 -5.38 -12.19
CA ILE A 217 17.47 -4.95 -10.78
C ILE A 217 16.09 -4.52 -10.27
N ILE A 218 15.34 -3.77 -11.08
CA ILE A 218 14.03 -3.27 -10.70
C ILE A 218 13.00 -4.41 -10.67
N PHE A 219 12.96 -5.26 -11.69
CA PHE A 219 11.92 -6.28 -11.85
C PHE A 219 12.24 -7.59 -11.13
N LEU A 220 13.50 -7.96 -10.92
CA LEU A 220 13.88 -9.24 -10.31
C LEU A 220 13.23 -9.48 -8.94
N PRO A 221 13.17 -8.50 -8.00
CA PRO A 221 12.48 -8.69 -6.72
C PRO A 221 10.97 -8.91 -6.87
N TYR A 222 10.36 -8.42 -7.94
CA TYR A 222 8.93 -8.60 -8.21
C TYR A 222 8.66 -9.91 -8.94
N VAL A 223 9.46 -10.23 -9.96
CA VAL A 223 9.39 -11.49 -10.71
C VAL A 223 9.64 -12.67 -9.77
N SER A 224 10.67 -12.61 -8.92
CA SER A 224 10.95 -13.67 -7.95
C SER A 224 9.81 -13.89 -6.96
N LYS A 225 9.10 -12.81 -6.57
CA LYS A 225 7.92 -12.89 -5.70
C LYS A 225 6.69 -13.43 -6.44
N ALA A 226 6.48 -13.01 -7.68
CA ALA A 226 5.37 -13.47 -8.49
C ALA A 226 5.51 -14.96 -8.84
N THR A 227 6.73 -15.41 -9.16
CA THR A 227 7.01 -16.82 -9.43
C THR A 227 6.91 -17.67 -8.17
N SER A 228 7.38 -17.20 -7.01
CA SER A 228 7.20 -17.92 -5.75
C SER A 228 5.71 -18.06 -5.41
N TRP A 229 4.95 -16.96 -5.46
CA TRP A 229 3.51 -16.98 -5.23
C TRP A 229 2.76 -17.92 -6.19
N CYS A 230 3.13 -17.90 -7.48
CA CYS A 230 2.52 -18.77 -8.48
C CYS A 230 2.86 -20.24 -8.23
N ARG A 231 4.12 -20.53 -7.90
CA ARG A 231 4.62 -21.88 -7.58
C ARG A 231 3.94 -22.44 -6.33
N ASP A 232 3.87 -21.66 -5.26
CA ASP A 232 3.26 -22.09 -3.98
C ASP A 232 1.77 -22.40 -4.16
N ARG A 233 1.12 -21.74 -5.13
CA ARG A 233 -0.28 -21.97 -5.50
C ARG A 233 -0.49 -23.14 -6.46
N LEU A 234 0.47 -23.43 -7.34
CA LEU A 234 0.39 -24.51 -8.34
C LEU A 234 0.83 -25.87 -7.78
N VAL A 235 1.84 -25.89 -6.91
CA VAL A 235 2.48 -27.14 -6.44
C VAL A 235 1.83 -27.68 -5.17
N GLY A 236 1.02 -26.88 -4.45
CA GLY A 236 0.57 -27.22 -3.10
C GLY A 236 1.74 -27.16 -2.11
N HIS A 237 1.45 -26.94 -0.83
CA HIS A 237 2.48 -26.90 0.22
C HIS A 237 3.21 -28.24 0.29
N GLN A 238 4.40 -28.30 -0.29
CA GLN A 238 5.34 -29.37 -0.02
C GLN A 238 6.01 -29.03 1.31
N GLU A 239 5.80 -29.84 2.34
CA GLU A 239 6.51 -29.70 3.61
C GLU A 239 8.02 -29.62 3.34
N PRO A 240 8.73 -28.63 3.93
CA PRO A 240 10.17 -28.49 3.70
C PRO A 240 10.91 -29.76 4.18
N PRO A 241 11.90 -30.25 3.44
CA PRO A 241 12.61 -31.47 3.81
C PRO A 241 13.32 -31.33 5.16
N ALA A 242 13.32 -32.43 5.94
CA ALA A 242 13.81 -32.54 7.31
C ALA A 242 15.36 -32.46 7.48
N HIS A 243 16.04 -31.65 6.67
CA HIS A 243 17.48 -31.39 6.79
C HIS A 243 17.73 -29.94 7.21
N PRO A 244 18.06 -29.68 8.50
CA PRO A 244 18.19 -28.34 9.01
C PRO A 244 19.61 -27.82 8.77
N LEU A 245 19.91 -27.26 7.60
CA LEU A 245 21.16 -26.48 7.41
C LEU A 245 21.18 -25.52 6.21
N GLU A 246 20.05 -25.28 5.55
CA GLU A 246 19.85 -24.12 4.67
C GLU A 246 18.84 -23.17 5.32
N PHE A 247 19.33 -22.34 6.25
CA PHE A 247 18.57 -21.23 6.79
C PHE A 247 18.33 -20.19 5.69
N THR A 248 17.33 -20.43 4.85
CA THR A 248 16.71 -19.39 4.04
C THR A 248 16.12 -18.37 4.98
N PHE A 249 16.63 -17.14 4.93
CA PHE A 249 15.89 -15.97 5.38
C PHE A 249 14.49 -16.09 4.79
N ASP A 250 13.49 -16.25 5.66
CA ASP A 250 12.16 -16.62 5.23
C ASP A 250 11.64 -15.51 4.30
N LEU A 251 11.51 -15.80 3.00
CA LEU A 251 10.85 -14.92 2.03
C LEU A 251 9.41 -14.59 2.48
N HIS A 252 8.92 -15.31 3.51
CA HIS A 252 7.63 -15.17 4.19
C HIS A 252 7.60 -14.23 5.40
N GLU A 253 8.71 -13.60 5.83
CA GLU A 253 8.63 -12.72 7.00
C GLU A 253 7.66 -11.54 6.72
N PRO A 254 6.64 -11.30 7.58
CA PRO A 254 5.61 -10.29 7.35
C PRO A 254 6.20 -8.88 7.36
N LEU A 255 5.61 -7.96 6.61
CA LEU A 255 5.96 -6.53 6.69
C LEU A 255 5.45 -5.96 8.02
N SER A 256 6.16 -4.99 8.58
CA SER A 256 5.61 -4.26 9.72
C SER A 256 4.35 -3.52 9.27
N LYS A 257 3.23 -3.81 9.92
CA LYS A 257 1.93 -3.20 9.63
C LYS A 257 2.00 -1.68 9.78
N GLU A 258 2.56 -1.20 10.89
CA GLU A 258 2.71 0.23 11.20
C GLU A 258 3.44 0.99 10.09
N ARG A 259 4.51 0.38 9.56
CA ARG A 259 5.31 0.99 8.48
C ARG A 259 4.49 1.08 7.19
N VAL A 260 3.71 0.04 6.87
CA VAL A 260 2.82 0.02 5.69
C VAL A 260 1.73 1.09 5.83
N GLU A 261 1.14 1.22 7.02
CA GLU A 261 0.12 2.24 7.32
C GLU A 261 0.72 3.65 7.19
N ALA A 262 1.86 3.93 7.82
CA ALA A 262 2.52 5.24 7.75
C ALA A 262 2.90 5.66 6.32
N PHE A 263 3.43 4.73 5.52
CA PHE A 263 3.73 5.00 4.11
C PHE A 263 2.45 5.27 3.31
N SER A 264 1.38 4.50 3.55
CA SER A 264 0.09 4.68 2.87
C SER A 264 -0.53 6.04 3.21
N ASP A 265 -0.57 6.40 4.50
CA ASP A 265 -1.10 7.68 4.98
C ASP A 265 -0.35 8.86 4.37
N GLY A 266 0.98 8.78 4.25
CA GLY A 266 1.80 9.80 3.58
C GLY A 266 1.44 9.99 2.10
N VAL A 267 1.20 8.90 1.35
CA VAL A 267 0.77 8.99 -0.06
C VAL A 267 -0.61 9.66 -0.16
N TYR A 268 -1.59 9.25 0.64
CA TYR A 268 -2.93 9.86 0.63
C TYR A 268 -2.89 11.35 1.01
N ALA A 269 -2.09 11.72 2.01
CA ALA A 269 -1.94 13.10 2.44
C ALA A 269 -1.34 13.99 1.33
N ILE A 270 -0.31 13.51 0.64
CA ILE A 270 0.30 14.26 -0.47
C ILE A 270 -0.65 14.36 -1.65
N VAL A 271 -1.37 13.29 -2.00
CA VAL A 271 -2.41 13.36 -3.05
C VAL A 271 -3.45 14.42 -2.71
N ALA A 272 -3.99 14.44 -1.49
CA ALA A 272 -4.95 15.46 -1.05
C ALA A 272 -4.36 16.88 -1.09
N THR A 273 -3.06 17.03 -0.76
CA THR A 273 -2.35 18.31 -0.79
C THR A 273 -2.17 18.81 -2.23
N LEU A 274 -1.82 17.93 -3.17
CA LEU A 274 -1.70 18.28 -4.59
C LEU A 274 -3.03 18.76 -5.17
N LEU A 275 -4.16 18.17 -4.76
CA LEU A 275 -5.50 18.61 -5.21
C LEU A 275 -5.84 20.04 -4.78
N ILE A 276 -5.51 20.43 -3.54
CA ILE A 276 -5.79 21.80 -3.07
C ILE A 276 -4.80 22.81 -3.66
N LEU A 277 -3.54 22.42 -3.89
CA LEU A 277 -2.55 23.29 -4.54
C LEU A 277 -2.97 23.65 -5.97
N ASP A 278 -3.50 22.70 -6.74
CA ASP A 278 -4.04 22.94 -8.09
C ASP A 278 -5.17 24.00 -8.07
N ILE A 279 -6.10 23.90 -7.10
CA ILE A 279 -7.14 24.92 -6.88
C ILE A 279 -6.54 26.28 -6.50
N CYS A 280 -5.53 26.29 -5.65
CA CYS A 280 -4.90 27.52 -5.17
C CYS A 280 -4.12 28.25 -6.27
N GLU A 281 -3.56 27.52 -7.24
CA GLU A 281 -2.87 28.12 -8.39
C GLU A 281 -3.88 28.61 -9.46
N ASP A 282 -4.88 27.81 -9.82
CA ASP A 282 -5.74 28.09 -10.99
C ASP A 282 -6.98 28.98 -10.71
N ASN A 283 -7.43 29.08 -9.46
CA ASN A 283 -8.72 29.72 -9.13
C ASN A 283 -8.59 31.04 -8.38
N VAL A 284 -7.38 31.55 -8.20
CA VAL A 284 -7.15 32.88 -7.64
C VAL A 284 -7.07 33.88 -8.81
N PRO A 285 -8.13 34.68 -9.05
CA PRO A 285 -8.14 35.59 -10.20
C PRO A 285 -7.18 36.77 -10.00
N ASP A 286 -6.48 37.17 -11.07
CA ASP A 286 -5.65 38.37 -11.06
C ASP A 286 -6.53 39.62 -10.82
N PRO A 287 -6.14 40.56 -9.94
CA PRO A 287 -6.85 41.82 -9.75
C PRO A 287 -7.21 42.57 -11.05
N LYS A 288 -6.35 42.48 -12.08
CA LYS A 288 -6.59 43.06 -13.41
C LYS A 288 -7.75 42.37 -14.11
N ASP A 289 -7.79 41.04 -14.09
CA ASP A 289 -8.85 40.23 -14.67
C ASP A 289 -10.20 40.50 -14.01
N VAL A 290 -10.22 40.63 -12.67
CA VAL A 290 -11.46 41.00 -11.94
C VAL A 290 -11.94 42.39 -12.36
N ARG A 291 -11.04 43.34 -12.54
CA ARG A 291 -11.38 44.70 -12.95
C ARG A 291 -11.90 44.76 -14.39
N GLU A 292 -11.24 44.08 -15.31
CA GLU A 292 -11.55 44.11 -16.75
C GLU A 292 -12.75 43.23 -17.11
N LYS A 293 -12.75 41.96 -16.69
CA LYS A 293 -13.77 40.96 -17.07
C LYS A 293 -15.04 41.06 -16.20
N PHE A 294 -14.89 41.43 -14.93
CA PHE A 294 -15.98 41.41 -13.95
C PHE A 294 -16.32 42.79 -13.37
N ARG A 295 -15.82 43.88 -13.97
CA ARG A 295 -16.06 45.28 -13.54
C ARG A 295 -15.71 45.53 -12.06
N GLY A 296 -14.72 44.82 -11.53
CA GLY A 296 -14.29 44.94 -10.14
C GLY A 296 -15.13 44.12 -9.14
N SER A 297 -16.10 43.31 -9.60
CA SER A 297 -16.91 42.46 -8.72
C SER A 297 -16.27 41.09 -8.53
N LEU A 298 -15.67 40.87 -7.36
CA LEU A 298 -15.12 39.57 -6.97
C LEU A 298 -16.20 38.48 -6.83
N VAL A 299 -17.42 38.86 -6.42
CA VAL A 299 -18.55 37.92 -6.29
C VAL A 299 -18.94 37.35 -7.66
N ALA A 300 -18.95 38.18 -8.70
CA ALA A 300 -19.23 37.73 -10.06
C ALA A 300 -18.13 36.79 -10.57
N ALA A 301 -16.86 37.10 -10.28
CA ALA A 301 -15.74 36.22 -10.59
C ALA A 301 -15.89 34.86 -9.88
N LEU A 302 -16.15 34.87 -8.56
CA LEU A 302 -16.31 33.64 -7.77
C LEU A 302 -17.48 32.77 -8.26
N GLY A 303 -18.57 33.39 -8.72
CA GLY A 303 -19.70 32.68 -9.34
C GLY A 303 -19.29 31.86 -10.57
N VAL A 304 -18.33 32.34 -11.37
CA VAL A 304 -17.80 31.62 -12.54
C VAL A 304 -16.87 30.47 -12.13
N TYR A 305 -16.05 30.64 -11.09
CA TYR A 305 -15.16 29.58 -10.59
C TYR A 305 -15.87 28.53 -9.71
N GLY A 306 -17.13 28.76 -9.31
CA GLY A 306 -17.94 27.90 -8.44
C GLY A 306 -17.86 26.39 -8.74
N PRO A 307 -18.07 25.92 -9.99
CA PRO A 307 -18.00 24.50 -10.34
C PRO A 307 -16.65 23.83 -10.03
N ARG A 308 -15.54 24.59 -10.05
CA ARG A 308 -14.20 24.06 -9.77
C ARG A 308 -14.04 23.69 -8.29
N PHE A 309 -14.63 24.47 -7.38
CA PHE A 309 -14.68 24.12 -5.96
C PHE A 309 -15.47 22.83 -5.72
N LEU A 310 -16.60 22.65 -6.43
CA LEU A 310 -17.38 21.42 -6.33
C LEU A 310 -16.61 20.20 -6.84
N ALA A 311 -15.88 20.34 -7.96
CA ALA A 311 -14.98 19.30 -8.46
C ALA A 311 -13.89 18.93 -7.44
N TYR A 312 -13.30 19.93 -6.78
CA TYR A 312 -12.34 19.72 -5.69
C TYR A 312 -12.93 18.90 -4.54
N PHE A 313 -14.12 19.27 -4.03
CA PHE A 313 -14.77 18.52 -2.96
C PHE A 313 -15.07 17.07 -3.35
N GLY A 314 -15.48 16.82 -4.59
CA GLY A 314 -15.67 15.47 -5.12
C GLY A 314 -14.38 14.65 -5.16
N SER A 315 -13.29 15.24 -5.62
CA SER A 315 -11.98 14.58 -5.66
C SER A 315 -11.40 14.35 -4.28
N PHE A 316 -11.50 15.32 -3.37
CA PHE A 316 -11.10 15.16 -1.97
C PHE A 316 -11.91 14.06 -1.29
N ALA A 317 -13.23 14.00 -1.51
CA ALA A 317 -14.07 12.93 -1.01
C ALA A 317 -13.63 11.56 -1.56
N THR A 318 -13.28 11.47 -2.85
CA THR A 318 -12.76 10.22 -3.44
C THR A 318 -11.48 9.74 -2.78
N VAL A 319 -10.50 10.63 -2.59
CA VAL A 319 -9.24 10.31 -1.91
C VAL A 319 -9.51 9.88 -0.47
N GLY A 320 -10.32 10.65 0.27
CA GLY A 320 -10.64 10.36 1.67
C GLY A 320 -11.41 9.05 1.87
N LEU A 321 -12.30 8.69 0.95
CA LEU A 321 -13.06 7.43 1.03
C LEU A 321 -12.22 6.21 0.63
N LEU A 322 -11.29 6.35 -0.33
CA LEU A 322 -10.29 5.32 -0.61
C LEU A 322 -9.36 5.10 0.58
N TRP A 323 -8.91 6.18 1.22
CA TRP A 323 -8.15 6.11 2.48
C TRP A 323 -8.97 5.44 3.58
N PHE A 324 -10.25 5.82 3.76
CA PHE A 324 -11.12 5.23 4.77
C PHE A 324 -11.35 3.72 4.56
N ALA A 325 -11.48 3.28 3.30
CA ALA A 325 -11.58 1.87 2.96
C ALA A 325 -10.29 1.11 3.30
N HIS A 326 -9.14 1.68 2.97
CA HIS A 326 -7.81 1.15 3.31
C HIS A 326 -7.59 1.08 4.83
N HIS A 327 -7.84 2.17 5.56
CA HIS A 327 -7.75 2.24 7.02
C HIS A 327 -8.66 1.18 7.67
N SER A 328 -9.91 1.08 7.22
CA SER A 328 -10.86 0.06 7.71
C SER A 328 -10.36 -1.37 7.48
N LEU A 329 -9.71 -1.63 6.33
CA LEU A 329 -9.12 -2.92 6.02
C LEU A 329 -7.96 -3.23 6.96
N PHE A 330 -7.00 -2.32 7.10
CA PHE A 330 -5.81 -2.53 7.90
C PHE A 330 -6.09 -2.59 9.41
N LEU A 331 -7.15 -1.94 9.92
CA LEU A 331 -7.63 -2.15 11.29
C LEU A 331 -7.92 -3.63 11.60
N HIS A 332 -8.47 -4.36 10.62
CA HIS A 332 -8.83 -5.78 10.77
C HIS A 332 -7.71 -6.75 10.36
N VAL A 333 -6.60 -6.24 9.82
CA VAL A 333 -5.41 -7.04 9.50
C VAL A 333 -4.56 -7.22 10.76
N ARG A 334 -4.29 -8.48 11.10
CA ARG A 334 -3.38 -8.90 12.19
C ARG A 334 -1.93 -9.00 11.71
N ARG A 335 -1.71 -9.56 10.51
CA ARG A 335 -0.38 -9.74 9.92
C ARG A 335 -0.40 -9.35 8.45
N ALA A 336 0.49 -8.43 8.06
CA ALA A 336 0.63 -8.00 6.68
C ALA A 336 1.59 -8.92 5.92
N THR A 337 1.02 -9.77 5.05
CA THR A 337 1.82 -10.67 4.20
C THR A 337 2.53 -9.89 3.09
N ARG A 338 3.54 -10.51 2.47
CA ARG A 338 4.28 -9.90 1.35
C ARG A 338 3.41 -9.67 0.12
N ALA A 339 2.46 -10.56 -0.16
CA ALA A 339 1.50 -10.41 -1.25
C ALA A 339 0.60 -9.19 -1.01
N MET A 340 0.08 -9.03 0.22
CA MET A 340 -0.68 -7.84 0.62
C MET A 340 0.16 -6.56 0.47
N GLY A 341 1.44 -6.59 0.84
CA GLY A 341 2.34 -5.44 0.65
C GLY A 341 2.59 -5.06 -0.81
N LEU A 342 2.69 -6.05 -1.72
CA LEU A 342 2.80 -5.79 -3.16
C LEU A 342 1.52 -5.17 -3.72
N LEU A 343 0.37 -5.75 -3.38
CA LEU A 343 -0.93 -5.21 -3.79
C LEU A 343 -1.17 -3.81 -3.21
N ASN A 344 -0.73 -3.56 -1.97
CA ASN A 344 -0.75 -2.22 -1.38
C ASN A 344 0.12 -1.24 -2.18
N THR A 345 1.34 -1.65 -2.55
CA THR A 345 2.23 -0.82 -3.37
C THR A 345 1.58 -0.45 -4.70
N LEU A 346 0.95 -1.41 -5.38
CA LEU A 346 0.24 -1.16 -6.64
C LEU A 346 -0.96 -0.23 -6.43
N SER A 347 -1.77 -0.47 -5.40
CA SER A 347 -2.87 0.41 -5.00
C SER A 347 -2.39 1.86 -4.83
N LEU A 348 -1.33 2.08 -4.03
CA LEU A 348 -0.78 3.40 -3.77
C LEU A 348 -0.20 4.08 -5.01
N ALA A 349 0.43 3.32 -5.91
CA ALA A 349 0.93 3.85 -7.18
C ALA A 349 -0.22 4.40 -8.05
N PHE A 350 -1.39 3.77 -8.05
CA PHE A 350 -2.57 4.31 -8.74
C PHE A 350 -3.26 5.43 -7.97
N VAL A 351 -3.28 5.38 -6.63
CA VAL A 351 -3.75 6.50 -5.78
C VAL A 351 -2.93 7.76 -6.05
N GLY A 352 -1.61 7.65 -6.17
CA GLY A 352 -0.73 8.78 -6.52
C GLY A 352 -1.04 9.41 -7.89
N GLY A 353 -1.75 8.70 -8.78
CA GLY A 353 -2.24 9.22 -10.06
C GLY A 353 -3.60 9.96 -9.98
N LEU A 354 -4.26 10.01 -8.82
CA LEU A 354 -5.54 10.72 -8.67
C LEU A 354 -5.49 12.23 -8.96
N PRO A 355 -4.37 12.98 -8.72
CA PRO A 355 -4.28 14.37 -9.14
C PRO A 355 -4.43 14.54 -10.65
N LEU A 356 -3.89 13.60 -11.44
CA LEU A 356 -4.09 13.58 -12.89
C LEU A 356 -5.57 13.37 -13.25
N ALA A 357 -6.24 12.43 -12.58
CA ALA A 357 -7.68 12.19 -12.77
C ALA A 357 -8.52 13.45 -12.43
N TYR A 358 -8.11 14.21 -11.41
CA TYR A 358 -8.73 15.47 -11.03
C TYR A 358 -8.52 16.57 -12.07
N GLN A 359 -7.30 16.78 -12.57
CA GLN A 359 -7.03 17.80 -13.61
C GLN A 359 -7.84 17.53 -14.89
N GLN A 360 -7.96 16.27 -15.29
CA GLN A 360 -8.84 15.90 -16.41
C GLN A 360 -10.31 16.23 -16.08
N THR A 361 -10.70 16.14 -14.81
CA THR A 361 -12.05 16.46 -14.34
C THR A 361 -12.31 17.97 -14.25
N SER A 362 -11.33 18.77 -13.81
CA SER A 362 -11.46 20.23 -13.75
C SER A 362 -11.42 20.86 -15.15
N ALA A 363 -10.65 20.28 -16.09
CA ALA A 363 -10.57 20.69 -17.48
C ALA A 363 -11.90 20.49 -18.27
N PHE A 364 -12.81 19.61 -17.81
CA PHE A 364 -14.17 19.52 -18.37
C PHE A 364 -14.89 20.88 -18.35
N ALA A 365 -14.64 21.71 -17.34
CA ALA A 365 -15.26 23.02 -17.25
C ALA A 365 -14.81 24.00 -18.34
N GLN A 366 -13.72 23.69 -19.07
CA GLN A 366 -13.10 24.59 -20.05
C GLN A 366 -13.29 24.16 -21.51
N GLN A 367 -13.23 22.87 -21.83
CA GLN A 367 -13.29 22.36 -23.21
C GLN A 367 -14.09 21.05 -23.33
N PRO A 368 -15.27 21.06 -23.98
CA PRO A 368 -16.19 19.91 -24.08
C PRO A 368 -15.91 18.93 -25.23
N HIS A 369 -14.86 19.11 -26.04
CA HIS A 369 -14.69 18.30 -27.26
C HIS A 369 -14.08 16.90 -27.06
N ASP A 370 -13.53 16.55 -25.89
CA ASP A 370 -12.98 15.22 -25.56
C ASP A 370 -13.43 14.70 -24.19
N GLU A 371 -14.72 14.78 -23.89
CA GLU A 371 -15.20 14.47 -22.53
C GLU A 371 -15.09 12.97 -22.18
N LEU A 372 -15.32 12.08 -23.14
CA LEU A 372 -15.37 10.64 -22.88
C LEU A 372 -14.01 10.05 -22.50
N GLU A 373 -12.93 10.49 -23.15
CA GLU A 373 -11.59 9.96 -22.88
C GLU A 373 -11.12 10.32 -21.47
N ARG A 374 -11.39 11.56 -21.06
CA ARG A 374 -11.09 12.04 -19.70
C ARG A 374 -11.85 11.27 -18.63
N VAL A 375 -13.15 10.98 -18.85
CA VAL A 375 -13.95 10.15 -17.92
C VAL A 375 -13.36 8.74 -17.85
N ARG A 376 -12.99 8.14 -18.99
CA ARG A 376 -12.38 6.80 -19.05
C ARG A 376 -11.07 6.73 -18.26
N VAL A 377 -10.20 7.72 -18.41
CA VAL A 377 -8.93 7.80 -17.67
C VAL A 377 -9.19 7.92 -16.16
N SER A 378 -10.09 8.82 -15.75
CA SER A 378 -10.44 9.01 -14.33
C SER A 378 -11.02 7.73 -13.71
N CYS A 379 -11.97 7.09 -14.40
CA CYS A 379 -12.55 5.81 -13.97
C CYS A 379 -11.49 4.69 -13.89
N ALA A 380 -10.57 4.61 -14.86
CA ALA A 380 -9.52 3.60 -14.85
C ALA A 380 -8.57 3.77 -13.65
N ILE A 381 -8.16 4.99 -13.33
CA ILE A 381 -7.29 5.27 -12.18
C ILE A 381 -8.00 4.90 -10.87
N ILE A 382 -9.26 5.31 -10.69
CA ILE A 382 -10.07 4.97 -9.50
C ILE A 382 -10.29 3.45 -9.39
N PHE A 383 -10.55 2.77 -10.52
CA PHE A 383 -10.71 1.32 -10.58
C PHE A 383 -9.44 0.62 -10.13
N PHE A 384 -8.28 0.94 -10.69
CA PHE A 384 -7.02 0.30 -10.32
C PHE A 384 -6.61 0.62 -8.87
N ALA A 385 -6.80 1.86 -8.41
CA ALA A 385 -6.55 2.24 -7.02
C ALA A 385 -7.41 1.44 -6.01
N SER A 386 -8.63 1.06 -6.37
CA SER A 386 -9.56 0.37 -5.47
C SER A 386 -9.55 -1.16 -5.61
N ILE A 387 -9.40 -1.70 -6.83
CA ILE A 387 -9.40 -3.15 -7.07
C ILE A 387 -8.22 -3.84 -6.37
N PHE A 388 -7.06 -3.17 -6.27
CA PHE A 388 -5.92 -3.72 -5.54
C PHE A 388 -6.18 -3.79 -4.03
N GLN A 389 -6.97 -2.87 -3.45
CA GLN A 389 -7.40 -2.99 -2.05
C GLN A 389 -8.37 -4.15 -1.85
N LEU A 390 -9.30 -4.35 -2.79
CA LEU A 390 -10.16 -5.53 -2.78
C LEU A 390 -9.34 -6.83 -2.93
N ALA A 391 -8.28 -6.82 -3.74
CA ALA A 391 -7.36 -7.94 -3.88
C ALA A 391 -6.55 -8.21 -2.60
N ILE A 392 -6.17 -7.17 -1.83
CA ILE A 392 -5.54 -7.34 -0.51
C ILE A 392 -6.49 -8.09 0.43
N TRP A 393 -7.77 -7.69 0.44
CA TRP A 393 -8.78 -8.33 1.25
C TRP A 393 -9.03 -9.79 0.88
N THR A 394 -9.17 -10.10 -0.41
CA THR A 394 -9.34 -11.49 -0.85
C THR A 394 -8.09 -12.33 -0.56
N ALA A 395 -6.89 -11.76 -0.72
CA ALA A 395 -5.64 -12.43 -0.35
C ALA A 395 -5.55 -12.72 1.16
N ALA A 396 -6.05 -11.81 2.01
CA ALA A 396 -6.11 -12.00 3.45
C ALA A 396 -7.16 -13.09 3.82
N LEU A 397 -8.30 -13.13 3.15
CA LEU A 397 -9.32 -14.17 3.37
C LEU A 397 -8.83 -15.60 3.05
N LEU A 398 -7.86 -15.77 2.16
CA LEU A 398 -7.28 -17.09 1.87
C LEU A 398 -6.60 -17.72 3.10
N HIS A 399 -6.07 -16.90 4.01
CA HIS A 399 -5.43 -17.33 5.25
C HIS A 399 -6.01 -16.53 6.43
N GLU A 400 -7.34 -16.58 6.58
CA GLU A 400 -8.09 -15.72 7.49
C GLU A 400 -7.68 -15.90 8.97
N ALA A 401 -7.30 -17.10 9.37
CA ALA A 401 -6.88 -17.41 10.75
C ALA A 401 -5.61 -16.64 11.18
N GLU A 402 -4.66 -16.43 10.26
CA GLU A 402 -3.38 -15.78 10.54
C GLU A 402 -3.39 -14.28 10.26
N THR A 403 -4.09 -13.88 9.19
CA THR A 403 -3.99 -12.52 8.65
C THR A 403 -5.09 -11.59 9.10
N LEU A 404 -6.27 -12.11 9.47
CA LEU A 404 -7.46 -11.31 9.78
C LEU A 404 -7.97 -11.55 11.21
N GLN A 405 -8.70 -10.56 11.75
CA GLN A 405 -9.43 -10.72 13.00
C GLN A 405 -10.71 -11.58 12.82
N PRO A 406 -11.16 -12.31 13.85
CA PRO A 406 -12.35 -13.18 13.74
C PRO A 406 -13.65 -12.49 13.32
N SER A 407 -13.79 -11.18 13.54
CA SER A 407 -14.99 -10.40 13.18
C SER A 407 -15.26 -10.34 11.67
N VAL A 408 -14.23 -10.56 10.85
CA VAL A 408 -14.24 -10.38 9.40
C VAL A 408 -14.06 -11.67 8.59
N TRP A 409 -13.93 -12.82 9.27
CA TRP A 409 -13.86 -14.15 8.64
C TRP A 409 -15.12 -14.47 7.81
N PHE A 410 -15.08 -15.51 7.00
CA PHE A 410 -16.27 -15.98 6.29
C PHE A 410 -17.42 -16.26 7.29
N GLY A 411 -18.56 -15.60 7.07
CA GLY A 411 -19.71 -15.67 7.99
C GLY A 411 -19.61 -14.76 9.23
N GLY A 412 -18.51 -14.01 9.38
CA GLY A 412 -18.32 -13.02 10.44
C GLY A 412 -19.28 -11.83 10.34
N GLN A 413 -19.49 -11.14 11.47
CA GLN A 413 -20.45 -10.04 11.59
C GLN A 413 -20.15 -8.87 10.64
N GLU A 414 -18.86 -8.53 10.48
CA GLU A 414 -18.43 -7.39 9.66
C GLU A 414 -17.96 -7.82 8.26
N HIS A 415 -17.97 -9.11 7.92
CA HIS A 415 -17.47 -9.64 6.64
C HIS A 415 -18.16 -9.00 5.43
N ALA A 416 -19.50 -9.05 5.39
CA ALA A 416 -20.27 -8.50 4.28
C ALA A 416 -20.15 -6.96 4.20
N PHE A 417 -20.00 -6.31 5.35
CA PHE A 417 -19.81 -4.86 5.41
C PHE A 417 -18.44 -4.45 4.84
N MET A 418 -17.38 -5.17 5.21
CA MET A 418 -16.03 -4.94 4.67
C MET A 418 -15.95 -5.24 3.17
N PHE A 419 -16.57 -6.33 2.71
CA PHE A 419 -16.68 -6.63 1.29
C PHE A 419 -17.39 -5.50 0.53
N ALA A 420 -18.57 -5.07 1.01
CA ALA A 420 -19.31 -3.98 0.36
C ALA A 420 -18.52 -2.67 0.34
N LYS A 421 -17.80 -2.35 1.42
CA LYS A 421 -16.94 -1.16 1.51
C LYS A 421 -15.83 -1.15 0.46
N LEU A 422 -15.12 -2.27 0.30
CA LEU A 422 -14.01 -2.41 -0.65
C LEU A 422 -14.47 -2.61 -2.10
N ALA A 423 -15.67 -3.17 -2.31
CA ALA A 423 -16.23 -3.41 -3.64
C ALA A 423 -16.96 -2.17 -4.23
N LEU A 424 -17.30 -1.18 -3.41
CA LEU A 424 -18.09 -0.03 -3.85
C LEU A 424 -17.42 0.79 -4.96
N TYR A 425 -16.17 1.24 -4.77
CA TYR A 425 -15.43 2.00 -5.79
C TYR A 425 -15.11 1.18 -7.06
N PRO A 426 -14.61 -0.06 -6.98
CA PRO A 426 -14.35 -0.87 -8.18
C PRO A 426 -15.61 -1.07 -9.01
N CYS A 427 -16.76 -1.36 -8.38
CA CYS A 427 -18.03 -1.53 -9.09
C CYS A 427 -18.52 -0.22 -9.69
N ALA A 428 -18.51 0.88 -8.92
CA ALA A 428 -18.97 2.18 -9.38
C ALA A 428 -18.16 2.72 -10.56
N SER A 429 -16.82 2.66 -10.46
CA SER A 429 -15.91 3.09 -11.53
C SER A 429 -16.00 2.21 -12.78
N LEU A 430 -16.17 0.88 -12.62
CA LEU A 430 -16.38 -0.03 -13.74
C LEU A 430 -17.71 0.21 -14.45
N LEU A 431 -18.79 0.47 -13.70
CA LEU A 431 -20.09 0.83 -14.26
C LEU A 431 -20.04 2.16 -15.00
N ALA A 432 -19.39 3.18 -14.43
CA ALA A 432 -19.18 4.46 -15.09
C ALA A 432 -18.35 4.29 -16.38
N PHE A 433 -17.28 3.49 -16.33
CA PHE A 433 -16.48 3.16 -17.53
C PHE A 433 -17.32 2.45 -18.59
N ALA A 434 -18.06 1.40 -18.22
CA ALA A 434 -18.95 0.68 -19.13
C ALA A 434 -20.00 1.61 -19.75
N SER A 435 -20.54 2.55 -18.98
CA SER A 435 -21.49 3.56 -19.49
C SER A 435 -20.89 4.42 -20.61
N THR A 436 -19.58 4.68 -20.60
CA THR A 436 -18.91 5.42 -21.69
C THR A 436 -18.80 4.61 -22.99
N CYS A 437 -18.95 3.28 -22.92
CA CYS A 437 -18.94 2.39 -24.09
C CYS A 437 -20.35 2.25 -24.69
N PHE A 438 -21.39 2.23 -23.84
CA PHE A 438 -22.76 1.94 -24.26
C PHE A 438 -23.68 3.18 -24.36
N LEU A 439 -23.49 4.19 -23.51
CA LEU A 439 -24.33 5.39 -23.38
C LEU A 439 -23.46 6.65 -23.49
N SER A 440 -22.88 6.90 -24.67
CA SER A 440 -21.96 8.02 -24.89
C SER A 440 -22.51 9.39 -24.44
N GLY A 441 -23.80 9.66 -24.71
CA GLY A 441 -24.46 10.93 -24.36
C GLY A 441 -24.80 11.14 -22.89
N LEU A 442 -24.83 10.09 -22.05
CA LEU A 442 -25.13 10.19 -20.61
C LEU A 442 -23.92 9.90 -19.72
N SER A 443 -22.79 9.52 -20.31
CA SER A 443 -21.60 9.06 -19.59
C SER A 443 -21.04 10.07 -18.58
N THR A 444 -21.00 11.36 -18.95
CA THR A 444 -20.54 12.44 -18.06
C THR A 444 -21.50 12.66 -16.88
N ALA A 445 -22.81 12.67 -17.13
CA ALA A 445 -23.81 12.76 -16.09
C ALA A 445 -23.73 11.56 -15.11
N ILE A 446 -23.51 10.35 -15.62
CA ILE A 446 -23.31 9.14 -14.81
C ILE A 446 -22.05 9.27 -13.95
N PHE A 447 -20.95 9.79 -14.50
CA PHE A 447 -19.72 10.02 -13.74
C PHE A 447 -19.91 11.05 -12.62
N HIS A 448 -20.54 12.19 -12.88
CA HIS A 448 -20.84 13.18 -11.83
C HIS A 448 -21.80 12.64 -10.77
N LEU A 449 -22.82 11.89 -11.20
CA LEU A 449 -23.74 11.21 -10.28
C LEU A 449 -22.99 10.21 -9.40
N MET A 450 -22.06 9.43 -9.97
CA MET A 450 -21.20 8.50 -9.22
C MET A 450 -20.41 9.23 -8.14
N GLN A 451 -19.77 10.35 -8.48
CA GLN A 451 -18.97 11.16 -7.54
C GLN A 451 -19.78 11.66 -6.33
N ILE A 452 -21.07 11.95 -6.52
CA ILE A 452 -21.97 12.41 -5.45
C ILE A 452 -22.62 11.24 -4.70
N ALA A 453 -22.99 10.18 -5.41
CA ALA A 453 -23.71 9.03 -4.86
C ALA A 453 -22.82 8.12 -3.99
N VAL A 454 -21.55 7.93 -4.37
CA VAL A 454 -20.64 7.04 -3.64
C VAL A 454 -20.41 7.51 -2.19
N PRO A 455 -20.09 8.78 -1.89
CA PRO A 455 -19.99 9.27 -0.52
C PRO A 455 -21.26 9.04 0.30
N SER A 456 -22.43 9.31 -0.29
CA SER A 456 -23.72 9.09 0.35
C SER A 456 -23.96 7.60 0.65
N THR A 457 -23.54 6.73 -0.26
CA THR A 457 -23.60 5.27 -0.10
C THR A 457 -22.64 4.77 0.99
N PHE A 458 -21.45 5.35 1.13
CA PHE A 458 -20.52 5.04 2.22
C PHE A 458 -21.11 5.37 3.60
N LEU A 459 -21.77 6.53 3.73
CA LEU A 459 -22.43 6.93 4.98
C LEU A 459 -23.57 5.99 5.37
N LEU A 460 -24.36 5.55 4.39
CA LEU A 460 -25.51 4.66 4.59
C LEU A 460 -25.16 3.17 4.46
N LEU A 461 -23.88 2.82 4.29
CA LEU A 461 -23.45 1.48 3.90
C LEU A 461 -23.93 0.39 4.85
N ARG A 462 -23.89 0.65 6.18
CA ARG A 462 -24.37 -0.31 7.19
C ARG A 462 -25.87 -0.60 7.04
N LEU A 463 -26.68 0.44 6.81
CA LEU A 463 -28.11 0.29 6.62
C LEU A 463 -28.41 -0.48 5.32
N LEU A 464 -27.78 -0.08 4.22
CA LEU A 464 -27.95 -0.69 2.90
C LEU A 464 -27.56 -2.18 2.90
N VAL A 465 -26.45 -2.55 3.52
CA VAL A 465 -26.02 -3.95 3.64
C VAL A 465 -27.02 -4.77 4.47
N ARG A 466 -27.50 -4.24 5.59
CA ARG A 466 -28.50 -4.94 6.42
C ARG A 466 -29.82 -5.15 5.68
N LEU A 467 -30.32 -4.10 5.02
CA LEU A 467 -31.54 -4.19 4.21
C LEU A 467 -31.37 -5.17 3.04
N GLY A 468 -30.23 -5.12 2.34
CA GLY A 468 -29.91 -6.04 1.25
C GLY A 468 -29.85 -7.49 1.70
N GLN A 469 -29.21 -7.77 2.85
CA GLN A 469 -29.19 -9.10 3.44
C GLN A 469 -30.58 -9.58 3.88
N ALA A 470 -31.38 -8.72 4.50
CA ALA A 470 -32.75 -9.05 4.91
C ALA A 470 -33.64 -9.36 3.69
N GLY A 471 -33.53 -8.54 2.63
CA GLY A 471 -34.22 -8.77 1.37
C GLY A 471 -33.82 -10.09 0.70
N LEU A 472 -32.52 -10.40 0.64
CA LEU A 472 -32.04 -11.66 0.06
C LEU A 472 -32.50 -12.89 0.86
N ARG A 473 -32.51 -12.80 2.20
CA ARG A 473 -33.06 -13.86 3.07
C ARG A 473 -34.56 -14.02 2.86
N GLY A 474 -35.31 -12.91 2.75
CA GLY A 474 -36.74 -12.92 2.45
C GLY A 474 -37.05 -13.56 1.09
N LEU A 475 -36.30 -13.21 0.04
CA LEU A 475 -36.42 -13.81 -1.29
C LEU A 475 -36.09 -15.30 -1.31
N ARG A 476 -35.02 -15.72 -0.60
CA ARG A 476 -34.69 -17.15 -0.45
C ARG A 476 -35.74 -17.92 0.33
N GLY A 477 -36.38 -17.29 1.32
CA GLY A 477 -37.52 -17.86 2.06
C GLY A 477 -38.78 -17.97 1.21
N LEU A 478 -39.01 -17.04 0.27
CA LEU A 478 -40.12 -17.10 -0.68
C LEU A 478 -39.88 -18.10 -1.82
N ALA A 479 -38.63 -18.30 -2.22
CA ALA A 479 -38.24 -19.26 -3.27
C ALA A 479 -38.15 -20.72 -2.78
N GLY A 480 -38.51 -21.02 -1.53
CA GLY A 480 -38.53 -22.39 -1.02
C GLY A 480 -39.62 -22.66 0.00
N PRO A 481 -40.69 -23.39 -0.37
CA PRO A 481 -41.45 -24.22 0.54
C PRO A 481 -41.05 -25.69 0.42
N ALA A 482 -40.68 -26.28 1.57
CA ALA A 482 -40.85 -27.68 1.97
C ALA A 482 -40.45 -28.82 0.99
N HIS A 483 -39.25 -29.36 1.18
CA HIS A 483 -39.11 -30.82 1.26
C HIS A 483 -38.68 -31.19 2.68
N SER A 484 -39.65 -31.23 3.59
CA SER A 484 -39.58 -32.18 4.70
C SER A 484 -39.62 -33.57 4.08
N TRP A 485 -38.46 -34.21 3.97
CA TRP A 485 -38.39 -35.64 3.66
C TRP A 485 -39.18 -36.37 4.75
N PRO A 486 -40.21 -37.17 4.43
CA PRO A 486 -40.80 -38.05 5.43
C PRO A 486 -39.71 -39.04 5.81
N GLY A 487 -39.25 -38.98 7.06
CA GLY A 487 -38.31 -39.96 7.60
C GLY A 487 -38.92 -41.36 7.45
N PRO A 488 -38.17 -42.34 6.92
CA PRO A 488 -38.67 -43.70 6.91
C PRO A 488 -38.72 -44.19 8.35
N THR A 489 -39.91 -44.61 8.75
CA THR A 489 -40.15 -45.41 9.95
C THR A 489 -39.27 -46.66 9.94
N GLY A 490 -38.47 -46.83 11.00
CA GLY A 490 -38.12 -48.12 11.58
C GLY A 490 -37.05 -48.95 10.88
N GLU A 491 -35.84 -48.93 11.44
CA GLU A 491 -35.14 -50.17 11.76
C GLU A 491 -34.26 -49.92 13.00
N ALA A 492 -34.49 -50.73 14.03
CA ALA A 492 -33.75 -50.71 15.28
C ALA A 492 -32.38 -51.37 15.05
N ASP A 493 -31.30 -50.66 15.34
CA ASP A 493 -29.94 -51.21 15.25
C ASP A 493 -29.47 -51.68 16.64
N PRO A 494 -29.27 -52.99 16.87
CA PRO A 494 -28.92 -53.55 18.17
C PRO A 494 -27.41 -53.56 18.37
N GLN A 495 -26.76 -52.41 18.53
CA GLN A 495 -25.31 -52.36 18.84
C GLN A 495 -24.87 -51.30 19.85
N SER A 496 -25.79 -50.70 20.62
CA SER A 496 -25.44 -49.86 21.79
C SER A 496 -25.47 -50.66 23.09
N LEU A 497 -24.69 -51.74 23.16
CA LEU A 497 -24.41 -52.48 24.39
C LEU A 497 -22.98 -52.99 24.26
N LEU A 498 -22.03 -52.21 24.79
CA LEU A 498 -20.74 -52.61 25.35
C LEU A 498 -19.84 -51.38 25.39
N LEU A 499 -19.80 -50.70 26.54
CA LEU A 499 -18.58 -50.30 27.26
C LEU A 499 -18.99 -49.56 28.55
N PRO A 500 -18.54 -49.99 29.74
CA PRO A 500 -18.92 -49.38 31.02
C PRO A 500 -18.05 -48.16 31.37
N ALA A 501 -18.66 -47.23 32.11
CA ALA A 501 -18.04 -46.08 32.75
C ALA A 501 -17.37 -46.46 34.09
N PRO A 502 -16.53 -45.59 34.69
CA PRO A 502 -15.37 -45.97 35.49
C PRO A 502 -15.68 -46.25 36.97
N GLN A 503 -14.87 -47.15 37.57
CA GLN A 503 -14.40 -47.08 38.95
C GLN A 503 -12.93 -47.51 38.99
#